data_AF-A0A173KRX0-F1
#
_entry.id   AF-A0A173KRX0-F1
#
_cell.length_a   1.000
_cell.length_b   1.000
_cell.length_c   1.000
_cell.angle_alpha   90.00
_cell.angle_beta   90.00
_cell.angle_gamma   90.00
#
_symmetry.space_group_name_H-M   'P 1'
#
loop_
_entity.id
_entity.type
_entity.pdbx_description
1 polymer ?
#
loop_
_entity_poly.entity_id
_entity_poly.type
_entity_poly.pdbx_seq_one_letter_code
_entity_poly.pdbx_strand_id
1 'polypeptide(L)'
;MLLKVAINSCLLNGSMTLNSSAYRAAAYDVLYHLDFKKEAPLDFSSITPIEYVQRGKGMTAEDAAGQSVLRKLADCAVRHGPSDARQLVLAPIGSVAETSAFGALTPHLSACMTNDVTLKFSKFTLKGYIGEALYRLSIAARSAVKSR
;
A
#
# COMPACT_ATOMS: atom_id res chain seq x y z
N MET A 1 23.62 18.13 4.59
CA MET A 1 22.61 19.23 4.63
C MET A 1 21.47 18.96 5.64
N LEU A 2 21.67 18.10 6.65
CA LEU A 2 20.70 17.81 7.72
C LEU A 2 21.01 18.54 9.06
N LEU A 3 22.24 19.04 9.22
CA LEU A 3 22.70 19.70 10.45
C LEU A 3 22.07 21.08 10.73
N LYS A 4 21.29 21.65 9.80
CA LYS A 4 20.69 22.99 9.98
C LYS A 4 19.25 22.97 10.51
N VAL A 5 18.64 21.80 10.69
CA VAL A 5 17.22 21.70 11.13
C VAL A 5 17.11 21.32 12.61
N ALA A 6 18.19 20.80 13.22
CA ALA A 6 18.24 20.51 14.64
C ALA A 6 18.65 21.76 15.43
N ILE A 7 17.69 22.61 15.78
CA ILE A 7 17.88 23.53 16.91
C ILE A 7 17.85 22.72 18.20
N ASN A 8 18.67 23.12 19.18
CA ASN A 8 19.06 22.41 20.42
C ASN A 8 17.91 21.99 21.38
N SER A 9 16.66 22.03 20.93
CA SER A 9 15.46 21.74 21.73
C SER A 9 14.43 20.85 21.04
N CYS A 10 14.59 20.48 19.75
CA CYS A 10 13.52 19.81 19.01
C CYS A 10 13.67 18.29 18.76
N LEU A 11 14.83 17.67 19.04
CA LEU A 11 15.01 16.23 18.78
C LEU A 11 15.98 15.52 19.73
N LEU A 12 16.47 16.17 20.79
CA LEU A 12 17.53 15.61 21.64
C LEU A 12 17.03 14.60 22.68
N ASN A 13 15.81 14.79 23.21
CA ASN A 13 15.28 13.96 24.29
C ASN A 13 13.85 13.49 23.93
N GLY A 14 13.71 12.25 23.50
CA GLY A 14 12.42 11.61 23.24
C GLY A 14 12.58 10.18 22.73
N SER A 15 11.78 9.24 23.25
CA SER A 15 11.69 7.90 22.67
C SER A 15 10.71 7.94 21.49
N MET A 16 11.24 7.93 20.25
CA MET A 16 10.40 7.78 19.06
C MET A 16 10.17 6.29 18.79
N THR A 17 8.90 5.88 18.70
CA THR A 17 8.53 4.55 18.23
C THR A 17 8.06 4.62 16.79
N LEU A 18 8.67 3.83 15.90
CA LEU A 18 8.17 3.68 14.54
C LEU A 18 6.97 2.72 14.55
N ASN A 19 5.85 3.18 14.01
CA ASN A 19 4.74 2.29 13.72
C ASN A 19 5.11 1.40 12.51
N SER A 20 5.14 0.08 12.72
CA SER A 20 5.58 -0.88 11.69
C SER A 20 4.70 -0.85 10.44
N SER A 21 3.39 -0.65 10.58
CA SER A 21 2.46 -0.51 9.46
C SER A 21 2.71 0.76 8.67
N ALA A 22 2.96 1.88 9.34
CA ALA A 22 3.28 3.16 8.69
C ALA A 22 4.63 3.12 7.96
N TYR A 23 5.64 2.52 8.58
CA TYR A 23 6.94 2.29 7.95
C TYR A 23 6.81 1.42 6.70
N ARG A 24 6.09 0.29 6.79
CA ARG A 24 5.87 -0.62 5.67
C ARG A 24 5.10 0.05 4.53
N ALA A 25 4.07 0.84 4.84
CA ALA A 25 3.33 1.62 3.87
C ALA A 25 4.24 2.59 3.09
N ALA A 26 5.06 3.38 3.81
CA ALA A 26 6.01 4.30 3.19
C ALA A 26 7.07 3.58 2.35
N ALA A 27 7.54 2.42 2.80
CA ALA A 27 8.52 1.63 2.05
C ALA A 27 7.97 1.18 0.69
N TYR A 28 6.75 0.62 0.64
CA TYR A 28 6.17 0.18 -0.63
C TYR A 28 5.80 1.32 -1.57
N ASP A 29 5.38 2.46 -1.03
CA ASP A 29 5.15 3.67 -1.81
C ASP A 29 6.45 4.08 -2.54
N VAL A 30 7.57 4.17 -1.80
CA VAL A 30 8.88 4.52 -2.37
C VAL A 30 9.37 3.45 -3.36
N LEU A 31 9.27 2.17 -3.00
CA LEU A 31 9.70 1.07 -3.88
C LEU A 31 8.95 1.10 -5.22
N TYR A 32 7.63 1.35 -5.19
CA TYR A 32 6.86 1.47 -6.43
C TYR A 32 7.30 2.66 -7.28
N HIS A 33 7.54 3.82 -6.65
CA HIS A 33 8.04 5.00 -7.35
C HIS A 33 9.43 4.77 -7.98
N LEU A 34 10.31 4.03 -7.32
CA LEU A 34 11.64 3.74 -7.84
C LEU A 34 11.57 2.79 -9.03
N ASP A 35 10.80 1.70 -8.90
CA ASP A 35 10.85 0.60 -9.85
C ASP A 35 9.88 0.74 -11.03
N PHE A 36 8.72 1.39 -10.84
CA PHE A 36 7.59 1.29 -11.79
C PHE A 36 7.01 2.64 -12.26
N LYS A 37 7.44 3.80 -11.71
CA LYS A 37 6.84 5.10 -12.09
C LYS A 37 6.94 5.43 -13.59
N LYS A 38 7.93 4.88 -14.29
CA LYS A 38 8.18 5.09 -15.73
C LYS A 38 7.57 4.00 -16.61
N GLU A 39 7.05 2.93 -16.02
CA GLU A 39 6.46 1.82 -16.75
C GLU A 39 4.96 2.05 -16.98
N ALA A 40 4.46 1.49 -18.08
CA ALA A 40 3.02 1.40 -18.31
C ALA A 40 2.35 0.53 -17.22
N PRO A 41 1.06 0.73 -16.94
CA PRO A 41 0.31 -0.17 -16.07
C PRO A 41 0.43 -1.63 -16.54
N LEU A 42 0.75 -2.52 -15.61
CA LEU A 42 0.88 -3.95 -15.88
C LEU A 42 -0.48 -4.64 -15.74
N ASP A 43 -0.66 -5.73 -16.47
CA ASP A 43 -1.81 -6.63 -16.29
C ASP A 43 -1.50 -7.67 -15.19
N PHE A 44 -2.46 -7.85 -14.28
CA PHE A 44 -2.37 -8.78 -13.15
C PHE A 44 -3.29 -10.00 -13.28
N SER A 45 -4.02 -10.14 -14.39
CA SER A 45 -5.00 -11.21 -14.63
C SER A 45 -4.42 -12.62 -14.48
N SER A 46 -3.15 -12.81 -14.88
CA SER A 46 -2.44 -14.11 -14.87
C SER A 46 -1.54 -14.32 -13.66
N ILE A 47 -1.53 -13.39 -12.71
CA ILE A 47 -0.63 -13.46 -11.55
C ILE A 47 -1.29 -14.26 -10.43
N THR A 48 -0.57 -15.24 -9.90
CA THR A 48 -1.04 -16.05 -8.77
C THR A 48 -1.41 -15.20 -7.56
N PRO A 49 -2.41 -15.59 -6.75
CA PRO A 49 -2.77 -14.88 -5.52
C PRO A 49 -1.56 -14.67 -4.60
N ILE A 50 -1.50 -13.51 -3.96
CA ILE A 50 -0.42 -13.17 -3.05
C ILE A 50 -0.75 -13.68 -1.64
N GLU A 51 0.17 -14.42 -1.03
CA GLU A 51 0.04 -14.81 0.37
C GLU A 51 0.44 -13.66 1.32
N TYR A 52 -0.45 -13.34 2.25
CA TYR A 52 -0.34 -12.21 3.19
C TYR A 52 -0.20 -12.62 4.67
N VAL A 53 -0.07 -13.92 4.95
CA VAL A 53 -0.22 -14.56 6.28
C VAL A 53 0.98 -14.34 7.24
N GLN A 54 1.79 -13.30 7.03
CA GLN A 54 2.96 -13.07 7.88
C GLN A 54 2.58 -12.33 9.16
N ARG A 55 2.63 -13.04 10.30
CA ARG A 55 2.44 -12.49 11.65
C ARG A 55 3.75 -11.90 12.15
N GLY A 56 3.76 -10.62 12.49
CA GLY A 56 4.91 -9.99 13.15
C GLY A 56 5.10 -10.51 14.58
N LYS A 57 6.36 -10.58 15.05
CA LYS A 57 6.67 -10.92 16.45
C LYS A 57 6.00 -9.88 17.38
N GLY A 58 5.22 -10.35 18.36
CA GLY A 58 4.51 -9.50 19.32
C GLY A 58 3.14 -8.99 18.88
N MET A 59 2.61 -9.45 17.74
CA MET A 59 1.30 -9.06 17.22
C MET A 59 0.19 -10.01 17.73
N THR A 60 -0.97 -9.47 18.11
CA THR A 60 -2.13 -10.28 18.50
C THR A 60 -2.72 -11.05 17.30
N ALA A 61 -3.57 -12.06 17.55
CA ALA A 61 -4.19 -12.81 16.47
C ALA A 61 -5.23 -11.96 15.73
N GLU A 62 -5.93 -11.11 16.48
CA GLU A 62 -6.96 -10.19 16.03
C GLU A 62 -6.37 -9.10 15.12
N ASP A 63 -5.25 -8.48 15.54
CA ASP A 63 -4.53 -7.53 14.69
C ASP A 63 -4.06 -8.21 13.41
N ALA A 64 -3.60 -9.46 13.50
CA ALA A 64 -3.06 -10.19 12.34
C ALA A 64 -4.16 -10.51 11.34
N ALA A 65 -5.34 -10.89 11.83
CA ALA A 65 -6.54 -11.06 11.02
C ALA A 65 -6.94 -9.73 10.34
N GLY A 66 -6.98 -8.62 11.09
CA GLY A 66 -7.33 -7.31 10.55
C GLY A 66 -6.40 -6.84 9.43
N GLN A 67 -5.09 -6.98 9.60
CA GLN A 67 -4.12 -6.64 8.55
C GLN A 67 -4.24 -7.56 7.32
N SER A 68 -4.50 -8.85 7.54
CA SER A 68 -4.71 -9.81 6.46
C SER A 68 -5.93 -9.46 5.61
N VAL A 69 -7.05 -9.07 6.25
CA VAL A 69 -8.26 -8.64 5.54
C VAL A 69 -8.00 -7.40 4.70
N LEU A 70 -7.33 -6.37 5.24
CA LEU A 70 -7.03 -5.15 4.48
C LEU A 70 -6.06 -5.39 3.32
N ARG A 71 -5.09 -6.29 3.48
CA ARG A 71 -4.19 -6.71 2.40
C ARG A 71 -4.92 -7.42 1.28
N LYS A 72 -5.83 -8.34 1.62
CA LYS A 72 -6.67 -9.06 0.63
C LYS A 72 -7.61 -8.12 -0.10
N LEU A 73 -8.23 -7.17 0.62
CA LEU A 73 -9.06 -6.12 0.02
C LEU A 73 -8.25 -5.28 -0.98
N ALA A 74 -7.04 -4.85 -0.60
CA ALA A 74 -6.16 -4.09 -1.46
C ALA A 74 -5.70 -4.88 -2.68
N ASP A 75 -5.30 -6.16 -2.53
CA ASP A 75 -4.94 -7.05 -3.65
C ASP A 75 -6.08 -7.15 -4.66
N CYS A 76 -7.29 -7.45 -4.19
CA CYS A 76 -8.47 -7.53 -5.03
C CYS A 76 -8.72 -6.21 -5.77
N ALA A 77 -8.74 -5.07 -5.06
CA ALA A 77 -9.00 -3.77 -5.68
C ALA A 77 -7.93 -3.39 -6.72
N VAL A 78 -6.66 -3.70 -6.47
CA VAL A 78 -5.57 -3.47 -7.42
C VAL A 78 -5.72 -4.33 -8.67
N ARG A 79 -6.16 -5.59 -8.54
CA ARG A 79 -6.42 -6.46 -9.71
C ARG A 79 -7.59 -5.98 -10.56
N HIS A 80 -8.64 -5.45 -9.92
CA HIS A 80 -9.80 -4.90 -10.63
C HIS A 80 -9.52 -3.53 -11.26
N GLY A 81 -8.71 -2.69 -10.62
CA GLY A 81 -8.38 -1.34 -11.08
C GLY A 81 -6.88 -1.03 -11.02
N PRO A 82 -6.03 -1.69 -11.81
CA PRO A 82 -4.57 -1.52 -11.73
C PRO A 82 -4.12 -0.09 -12.08
N SER A 83 -4.78 0.54 -13.05
CA SER A 83 -4.50 1.93 -13.44
C SER A 83 -4.90 2.92 -12.34
N ASP A 84 -6.07 2.76 -11.74
CA ASP A 84 -6.56 3.65 -10.67
C ASP A 84 -5.73 3.48 -9.39
N ALA A 85 -5.35 2.24 -9.06
CA ALA A 85 -4.44 1.96 -7.95
C ALA A 85 -3.07 2.62 -8.16
N ARG A 86 -2.53 2.53 -9.38
CA ARG A 86 -1.28 3.20 -9.75
C ARG A 86 -1.37 4.71 -9.62
N GLN A 87 -2.47 5.32 -10.07
CA GLN A 87 -2.69 6.75 -9.91
C GLN A 87 -2.69 7.15 -8.43
N LEU A 88 -3.33 6.36 -7.57
CA LEU A 88 -3.36 6.63 -6.13
C LEU A 88 -1.98 6.55 -5.48
N VAL A 89 -1.20 5.51 -5.81
CA VAL A 89 0.15 5.32 -5.25
C VAL A 89 1.07 6.46 -5.70
N LEU A 90 1.01 6.87 -6.96
CA LEU A 90 1.87 7.94 -7.48
C LEU A 90 1.40 9.36 -7.10
N ALA A 91 0.19 9.51 -6.54
CA ALA A 91 -0.30 10.81 -6.11
C ALA A 91 0.44 11.33 -4.86
N PRO A 92 0.81 12.62 -4.81
CA PRO A 92 1.37 13.21 -3.60
C PRO A 92 0.40 13.10 -2.41
N ILE A 93 0.93 12.72 -1.24
CA ILE A 93 0.13 12.57 -0.02
C ILE A 93 -0.53 13.92 0.37
N GLY A 94 -1.80 13.89 0.73
CA GLY A 94 -2.58 15.05 1.13
C GLY A 94 -3.03 15.95 -0.03
N SER A 95 -2.74 15.58 -1.28
CA SER A 95 -3.10 16.39 -2.45
C SER A 95 -4.53 16.17 -2.93
N VAL A 96 -5.01 17.10 -3.76
CA VAL A 96 -6.27 16.94 -4.51
C VAL A 96 -6.20 15.72 -5.45
N ALA A 97 -5.03 15.47 -6.05
CA ALA A 97 -4.81 14.30 -6.89
C ALA A 97 -4.99 12.98 -6.13
N GLU A 98 -4.50 12.90 -4.88
CA GLU A 98 -4.71 11.72 -4.04
C GLU A 98 -6.20 11.53 -3.72
N THR A 99 -6.91 12.61 -3.41
CA THR A 99 -8.36 12.53 -3.14
C THR A 99 -9.14 12.07 -4.37
N SER A 100 -8.80 12.58 -5.55
CA SER A 100 -9.42 12.16 -6.81
C SER A 100 -9.12 10.69 -7.12
N ALA A 101 -7.87 10.26 -6.95
CA ALA A 101 -7.47 8.87 -7.18
C ALA A 101 -8.15 7.89 -6.21
N PHE A 102 -8.38 8.28 -4.95
CA PHE A 102 -9.22 7.51 -4.03
C PHE A 102 -10.65 7.36 -4.55
N GLY A 103 -11.23 8.45 -5.08
CA GLY A 103 -12.57 8.42 -5.68
C GLY A 103 -12.65 7.43 -6.85
N ALA A 104 -11.65 7.44 -7.75
CA ALA A 104 -11.56 6.52 -8.87
C ALA A 104 -11.41 5.05 -8.43
N LEU A 105 -10.67 4.78 -7.36
CA LEU A 105 -10.46 3.43 -6.86
C LEU A 105 -11.61 2.87 -6.01
N THR A 106 -12.49 3.75 -5.50
CA THR A 106 -13.58 3.37 -4.60
C THR A 106 -14.51 2.28 -5.15
N PRO A 107 -14.96 2.31 -6.42
CA PRO A 107 -15.80 1.24 -6.97
C PRO A 107 -15.14 -0.14 -6.93
N HIS A 108 -13.82 -0.21 -7.18
CA HIS A 108 -13.05 -1.47 -7.12
C HIS A 108 -12.92 -1.98 -5.69
N LEU A 109 -12.76 -1.08 -4.71
CA LEU A 109 -12.79 -1.43 -3.29
C LEU A 109 -14.15 -1.99 -2.89
N SER A 110 -15.24 -1.33 -3.29
CA SER A 110 -16.61 -1.77 -2.98
C SER A 110 -16.93 -3.14 -3.58
N ALA A 111 -16.49 -3.40 -4.82
CA ALA A 111 -16.67 -4.71 -5.47
C ALA A 111 -15.93 -5.85 -4.76
N CYS A 112 -14.87 -5.53 -4.01
CA CYS A 112 -14.04 -6.47 -3.27
C CYS A 112 -14.45 -6.62 -1.79
N MET A 113 -15.43 -5.86 -1.31
CA MET A 113 -15.95 -5.98 0.05
C MET A 113 -17.08 -7.02 0.12
N THR A 114 -17.09 -7.80 1.20
CA THR A 114 -18.22 -8.69 1.53
C THR A 114 -19.29 -7.90 2.29
N ASN A 115 -20.57 -8.13 1.99
CA ASN A 115 -21.71 -7.30 2.43
C ASN A 115 -21.89 -7.17 3.97
N ASP A 116 -21.27 -8.03 4.77
CA ASP A 116 -21.53 -8.10 6.22
C ASP A 116 -20.39 -7.56 7.10
N VAL A 117 -19.36 -6.94 6.52
CA VAL A 117 -18.17 -6.50 7.27
C VAL A 117 -17.95 -4.99 7.15
N THR A 118 -18.03 -4.30 8.29
CA THR A 118 -17.59 -2.91 8.39
C THR A 118 -16.11 -2.85 8.73
N LEU A 119 -15.29 -2.32 7.83
CA LEU A 119 -13.87 -2.09 8.05
C LEU A 119 -13.61 -0.61 8.34
N LYS A 120 -12.82 -0.33 9.39
CA LYS A 120 -12.37 1.02 9.72
C LYS A 120 -10.87 1.14 9.45
N PHE A 121 -10.50 2.08 8.61
CA PHE A 121 -9.11 2.37 8.27
C PHE A 121 -8.95 3.84 7.89
N SER A 122 -7.74 4.38 8.05
CA SER A 122 -7.40 5.70 7.55
C SER A 122 -7.05 5.64 6.06
N LYS A 123 -7.13 6.78 5.36
CA LYS A 123 -6.63 6.90 3.98
C LYS A 123 -5.16 6.48 3.86
N PHE A 124 -4.33 6.91 4.80
CA PHE A 124 -2.91 6.56 4.83
C PHE A 124 -2.69 5.05 4.95
N THR A 125 -3.41 4.39 5.87
CA THR A 125 -3.34 2.93 6.05
C THR A 125 -3.78 2.19 4.78
N LEU A 126 -4.90 2.60 4.18
CA LEU A 126 -5.42 1.98 2.97
C LEU A 126 -4.46 2.17 1.78
N LYS A 127 -3.96 3.39 1.55
CA LYS A 127 -2.95 3.67 0.51
C LYS A 127 -1.70 2.80 0.70
N GLY A 128 -1.25 2.61 1.94
CA GLY A 128 -0.14 1.73 2.25
C GLY A 128 -0.35 0.28 1.80
N TYR A 129 -1.53 -0.29 2.06
CA TYR A 129 -1.87 -1.64 1.60
C TYR A 129 -2.03 -1.74 0.08
N ILE A 130 -2.59 -0.72 -0.55
CA ILE A 130 -2.69 -0.63 -2.02
C ILE A 130 -1.29 -0.56 -2.64
N GLY A 131 -0.39 0.24 -2.08
CA GLY A 131 1.02 0.30 -2.49
C GLY A 131 1.72 -1.03 -2.33
N GLU A 132 1.53 -1.72 -1.19
CA GLU A 132 2.07 -3.07 -0.97
C GLU A 132 1.58 -4.06 -2.03
N ALA A 133 0.27 -4.14 -2.25
CA ALA A 133 -0.33 -5.04 -3.22
C ALA A 133 0.16 -4.73 -4.64
N LEU A 134 0.08 -3.46 -5.06
CA LEU A 134 0.50 -3.02 -6.38
C LEU A 134 1.97 -3.32 -6.65
N TYR A 135 2.86 -3.05 -5.69
CA TYR A 135 4.27 -3.36 -5.85
C TYR A 135 4.53 -4.85 -6.01
N ARG A 136 3.96 -5.69 -5.13
CA ARG A 136 4.18 -7.13 -5.14
C ARG A 136 3.62 -7.78 -6.42
N LEU A 137 2.43 -7.36 -6.87
CA LEU A 137 1.86 -7.79 -8.14
C LEU A 137 2.73 -7.38 -9.33
N SER A 138 3.25 -6.15 -9.31
CA SER A 138 4.10 -5.63 -10.38
C SER A 138 5.44 -6.37 -10.49
N ILE A 139 6.05 -6.73 -9.36
CA ILE A 139 7.25 -7.57 -9.32
C ILE A 139 6.96 -8.98 -9.86
N ALA A 140 5.84 -9.59 -9.46
CA ALA A 140 5.44 -10.90 -9.93
C ALA A 140 5.19 -10.89 -11.46
N ALA A 141 4.47 -9.88 -11.96
CA ALA A 141 4.20 -9.71 -13.38
C ALA A 141 5.48 -9.49 -14.21
N ARG A 142 6.38 -8.62 -13.75
CA ARG A 142 7.69 -8.42 -14.39
C ARG A 142 8.50 -9.71 -14.45
N SER A 143 8.44 -10.53 -13.40
CA SER A 143 9.17 -11.81 -13.33
C SER A 143 8.59 -12.86 -14.29
N ALA A 144 7.26 -12.92 -14.41
CA ALA A 144 6.56 -13.83 -15.32
C ALA A 144 6.76 -13.47 -16.81
N VAL A 145 7.05 -12.21 -17.13
CA VAL A 145 7.43 -11.79 -18.49
C VAL A 145 8.87 -12.21 -18.81
N LYS A 146 9.80 -12.08 -17.85
CA LYS A 146 11.21 -12.45 -18.05
C LYS A 146 11.45 -13.96 -18.17
N SER A 147 10.53 -14.79 -17.69
CA SER A 147 10.63 -16.25 -17.76
C SER A 147 10.08 -16.86 -19.05
N ARG A 148 9.59 -16.04 -20.00
CA ARG A 148 9.21 -16.45 -21.35
C ARG A 148 10.30 -16.06 -22.33
#